data_AF-A0A3B1KI59-F1
#
_entry.id   AF-A0A3B1KI59-F1
#
_cell.length_a   1.000
_cell.length_b   1.000
_cell.length_c   1.000
_cell.angle_alpha   90.00
_cell.angle_beta   90.00
_cell.angle_gamma   90.00
#
_symmetry.space_group_name_H-M   'P 1'
#
loop_
_entity.id
_entity.type
_entity.pdbx_description
1 polymer ?
#
loop_
_entity_poly.entity_id
_entity_poly.type
_entity_poly.pdbx_seq_one_letter_code
_entity_poly.pdbx_strand_id
1 'polypeptide(L)'
;MEDSSKEDYKIHSFDMETQKLLKTALKDPGSVDLEKVSSVIVDQSLKDQMFSKEAGRICFTIVQAESKQNGGSVFRRNLLNRLQQEFKAREETRKRSTQEWVCLVSFICNIFDYLKVNNMPMMALVHPVYDCLFRLAQPDALKNEEEVDCLVLQLHRIGEQLEKMNLQRMDELFCLLRDGFLLQDGLSSLGRLLLLEILEFRAGSWMLSETAQKYYYSEVTD
;
A
#
# COMPACT_ATOMS: atom_id res chain seq x y z
N MET A 1 8.26 10.32 32.37
CA MET A 1 8.25 11.47 31.44
C MET A 1 8.38 10.88 30.06
N GLU A 2 7.24 10.78 29.37
CA GLU A 2 7.12 10.13 28.07
C GLU A 2 7.94 10.90 27.04
N ASP A 3 8.96 10.24 26.52
CA ASP A 3 9.69 10.66 25.34
C ASP A 3 8.74 10.47 24.16
N SER A 4 7.92 11.49 23.85
CA SER A 4 7.19 11.53 22.59
C SER A 4 8.23 11.77 21.50
N SER A 5 8.85 10.67 21.07
CA SER A 5 9.53 10.59 19.79
C SER A 5 8.67 11.36 18.78
N LYS A 6 9.25 12.39 18.16
CA LYS A 6 8.58 13.15 17.10
C LYS A 6 8.23 12.16 15.99
N GLU A 7 7.03 11.59 16.05
CA GLU A 7 6.55 10.67 15.04
C GLU A 7 6.39 11.46 13.75
N ASP A 8 7.34 11.27 12.83
CA ASP A 8 7.29 11.86 11.50
C ASP A 8 6.21 11.11 10.70
N TYR A 9 5.01 11.69 10.70
CA TYR A 9 3.84 11.22 9.97
C TYR A 9 3.81 11.71 8.51
N LYS A 10 4.90 12.31 8.01
CA LYS A 10 5.02 12.84 6.64
C LYS A 10 3.89 13.80 6.24
N ILE A 11 3.28 14.50 7.21
CA ILE A 11 2.20 15.45 6.97
C ILE A 11 2.67 16.79 6.38
N HIS A 12 3.94 16.91 5.98
CA HIS A 12 4.51 18.14 5.45
C HIS A 12 3.96 18.52 4.06
N SER A 13 3.40 17.57 3.32
CA SER A 13 2.77 17.82 2.02
C SER A 13 1.38 18.43 2.11
N PHE A 14 0.78 18.50 3.31
CA PHE A 14 -0.49 19.16 3.54
C PHE A 14 -0.33 20.65 3.82
N ASP A 15 -1.39 21.42 3.57
CA ASP A 15 -1.48 22.81 4.00
C ASP A 15 -1.51 22.93 5.54
N MET A 16 -1.24 24.13 6.05
CA MET A 16 -1.11 24.39 7.49
C MET A 16 -2.40 24.14 8.27
N GLU A 17 -3.57 24.39 7.68
CA GLU A 17 -4.86 24.15 8.33
C GLU A 17 -5.11 22.65 8.47
N THR A 18 -4.86 21.90 7.40
CA THR A 18 -4.97 20.44 7.40
C THR A 18 -3.96 19.79 8.34
N GLN A 19 -2.71 20.26 8.37
CA GLN A 19 -1.72 19.78 9.34
C GLN A 19 -2.19 19.97 10.78
N LYS A 20 -2.85 21.11 11.08
CA LYS A 20 -3.43 21.37 12.40
C LYS A 20 -4.59 20.41 12.68
N LEU A 21 -5.48 20.20 11.71
CA LEU A 21 -6.60 19.26 11.81
C LEU A 21 -6.11 17.84 12.12
N LEU A 22 -5.12 17.33 11.38
CA LEU A 22 -4.54 16.00 11.59
C LEU A 22 -3.85 15.87 12.96
N LYS A 23 -3.09 16.89 13.37
CA LYS A 23 -2.46 16.92 14.71
C LYS A 23 -3.48 16.93 15.84
N THR A 24 -4.61 17.60 15.66
CA THR A 24 -5.72 17.57 16.63
C THR A 24 -6.39 16.20 16.63
N ALA A 25 -6.67 15.61 15.46
CA ALA A 25 -7.27 14.29 15.34
C ALA A 25 -6.45 13.18 16.02
N LEU A 26 -5.12 13.30 16.02
CA LEU A 26 -4.21 12.38 16.70
C LEU A 26 -4.29 12.46 18.24
N LYS A 27 -4.65 13.63 18.78
CA LYS A 27 -4.68 13.88 20.24
C LYS A 27 -6.09 13.79 20.83
N ASP A 28 -7.06 14.31 20.10
CA ASP A 28 -8.44 14.47 20.53
C ASP A 28 -9.39 14.27 19.34
N PRO A 29 -9.58 13.01 18.88
CA PRO A 29 -10.43 12.71 17.73
C PRO A 29 -11.90 13.10 17.95
N GLY A 30 -12.36 13.20 19.19
CA GLY A 30 -13.72 13.66 19.52
C GLY A 30 -14.02 15.14 19.25
N SER A 31 -12.99 15.99 19.11
CA SER A 31 -13.17 17.44 18.85
C SER A 31 -13.06 17.84 17.38
N VAL A 32 -12.85 16.87 16.48
CA VAL A 32 -12.71 17.11 15.04
C VAL A 32 -13.75 16.33 14.24
N ASP A 33 -14.01 16.82 13.03
CA ASP A 33 -14.81 16.08 12.06
C ASP A 33 -13.99 14.92 11.47
N LEU A 34 -14.22 13.72 11.98
CA LEU A 34 -13.52 12.50 11.53
C LEU A 34 -13.86 12.10 10.09
N GLU A 35 -15.01 12.51 9.54
CA GLU A 35 -15.33 12.32 8.13
C GLU A 35 -14.44 13.19 7.25
N LYS A 36 -14.31 14.48 7.60
CA LYS A 36 -13.38 15.40 6.92
C LYS A 36 -11.93 14.92 7.02
N VAL A 37 -11.49 14.49 8.21
CA VAL A 37 -10.13 13.93 8.42
C VAL A 37 -9.89 12.74 7.50
N SER A 38 -10.82 11.79 7.44
CA SER A 38 -10.68 10.61 6.57
C SER A 38 -10.61 10.98 5.09
N SER A 39 -11.46 11.91 4.64
CA SER A 39 -11.50 12.35 3.24
C SER A 39 -10.19 13.00 2.81
N VAL A 40 -9.66 13.89 3.63
CA VAL A 40 -8.40 14.61 3.34
C VAL A 40 -7.20 13.66 3.30
N ILE A 41 -7.17 12.65 4.17
CA ILE A 41 -6.13 11.62 4.11
C ILE A 41 -6.22 10.83 2.80
N VAL A 42 -7.42 10.37 2.40
CA VAL A 42 -7.56 9.62 1.15
C VAL A 42 -7.16 10.49 -0.05
N ASP A 43 -7.65 11.73 -0.13
CA ASP A 43 -7.40 12.61 -1.26
C ASP A 43 -5.92 12.94 -1.43
N GLN A 44 -5.18 13.10 -0.32
CA GLN A 44 -3.73 13.31 -0.36
C GLN A 44 -2.97 12.03 -0.70
N SER A 45 -3.39 10.87 -0.18
CA SER A 45 -2.77 9.58 -0.49
C SER A 45 -2.85 9.21 -1.96
N LEU A 46 -3.82 9.75 -2.71
CA LEU A 46 -3.92 9.55 -4.16
C LEU A 46 -2.97 10.44 -4.97
N LYS A 47 -2.52 11.55 -4.39
CA LYS A 47 -1.70 12.58 -5.07
C LYS A 47 -0.22 12.50 -4.72
N ASP A 48 0.09 12.04 -3.51
CA ASP A 48 1.43 12.02 -2.95
C ASP A 48 1.88 10.58 -2.68
N GLN A 49 2.80 10.11 -3.51
CA GLN A 49 3.35 8.75 -3.42
C GLN A 49 4.13 8.49 -2.12
N MET A 50 4.75 9.52 -1.53
CA MET A 50 5.46 9.36 -0.25
C MET A 50 4.46 9.24 0.89
N PHE A 51 3.40 10.06 0.86
CA PHE A 51 2.34 9.98 1.85
C PHE A 51 1.55 8.66 1.72
N SER A 52 1.26 8.18 0.51
CA SER A 52 0.51 6.92 0.30
C SER A 52 1.17 5.70 0.96
N LYS A 53 2.51 5.70 1.05
CA LYS A 53 3.31 4.63 1.68
C LYS A 53 3.33 4.68 3.21
N GLU A 54 2.97 5.81 3.81
CA GLU A 54 3.06 6.08 5.26
C GLU A 54 1.69 6.37 5.92
N ALA A 55 0.64 6.65 5.12
CA ALA A 55 -0.67 7.07 5.61
C ALA A 55 -1.35 6.05 6.54
N GLY A 56 -0.98 4.77 6.45
CA GLY A 56 -1.41 3.70 7.34
C GLY A 56 -1.03 3.95 8.81
N ARG A 57 0.14 4.56 9.07
CA ARG A 57 0.60 4.90 10.42
C ARG A 57 -0.32 5.93 11.07
N ILE A 58 -0.58 7.04 10.38
CA ILE A 58 -1.45 8.09 10.91
C ILE A 58 -2.89 7.59 11.07
N CYS A 59 -3.40 6.81 10.11
CA CYS A 59 -4.72 6.18 10.21
C CYS A 59 -4.83 5.26 11.42
N PHE A 60 -3.83 4.41 11.65
CA PHE A 60 -3.78 3.51 12.80
C PHE A 60 -3.76 4.27 14.12
N THR A 61 -2.95 5.32 14.23
CA THR A 61 -2.89 6.13 15.46
C THR A 61 -4.23 6.83 15.74
N ILE A 62 -4.90 7.38 14.73
CA ILE A 62 -6.22 8.01 14.90
C ILE A 62 -7.27 6.97 15.34
N VAL A 63 -7.29 5.78 14.72
CA VAL A 63 -8.22 4.70 15.12
C VAL A 63 -7.98 4.27 16.57
N GLN A 64 -6.73 4.15 17.00
CA GLN A 64 -6.41 3.83 18.39
C GLN A 64 -6.81 4.95 19.34
N ALA A 65 -6.56 6.21 18.99
CA ALA A 65 -6.95 7.36 19.80
C ALA A 65 -8.47 7.43 19.98
N GLU A 66 -9.23 7.23 18.89
CA GLU A 66 -10.69 7.20 18.90
C GLU A 66 -11.21 6.07 19.80
N SER A 67 -10.71 4.84 19.58
CA SER A 67 -11.12 3.68 20.37
C SER A 67 -10.79 3.83 21.86
N LYS A 68 -9.68 4.49 22.22
CA LYS A 68 -9.31 4.74 23.63
C LYS A 68 -10.17 5.83 24.27
N GLN A 69 -10.56 6.86 23.52
CA GLN A 69 -11.30 8.00 24.04
C GLN A 69 -12.78 7.68 24.29
N ASN A 70 -13.45 7.02 23.34
CA ASN A 70 -14.90 6.83 23.39
C ASN A 70 -15.38 5.43 22.94
N GLY A 71 -14.45 4.49 22.70
CA GLY A 71 -14.79 3.16 22.17
C GLY A 71 -15.37 3.20 20.74
N GLY A 72 -15.25 4.33 20.05
CA GLY A 72 -15.80 4.57 18.72
C GLY A 72 -14.98 3.91 17.60
N SER A 73 -15.56 3.90 16.41
CA SER A 73 -14.88 3.49 15.17
C SER A 73 -15.39 4.27 13.95
N VAL A 74 -15.82 5.51 14.18
CA VAL A 74 -16.37 6.42 13.17
C VAL A 74 -15.30 6.73 12.13
N PHE A 75 -14.07 7.07 12.56
CA PHE A 75 -12.98 7.36 11.63
C PHE A 75 -12.66 6.15 10.75
N ARG A 76 -12.50 4.97 11.37
CA ARG A 76 -12.24 3.71 10.64
C ARG A 76 -13.32 3.43 9.58
N ARG A 77 -14.59 3.57 9.95
CA ARG A 77 -15.72 3.34 9.04
C ARG A 77 -15.71 4.32 7.88
N ASN A 78 -15.51 5.62 8.14
CA ASN A 78 -15.47 6.65 7.11
C ASN A 78 -14.29 6.43 6.15
N LEU A 79 -13.11 6.12 6.69
CA LEU A 79 -11.91 5.77 5.92
C LEU A 79 -12.17 4.59 4.98
N LEU A 80 -12.71 3.48 5.50
CA LEU A 80 -12.98 2.28 4.69
C LEU A 80 -14.07 2.51 3.64
N ASN A 81 -15.11 3.28 3.96
CA ASN A 81 -16.15 3.64 3.00
C ASN A 81 -15.58 4.47 1.85
N ARG A 82 -14.76 5.48 2.14
CA ARG A 82 -14.09 6.31 1.13
C ARG A 82 -13.11 5.48 0.30
N LEU A 83 -12.31 4.63 0.93
CA LEU A 83 -11.38 3.73 0.25
C LEU A 83 -12.09 2.77 -0.70
N GLN A 84 -13.25 2.24 -0.28
CA GLN A 84 -14.06 1.36 -1.13
C GLN A 84 -14.61 2.08 -2.37
N GLN A 85 -14.97 3.36 -2.27
CA GLN A 85 -15.40 4.16 -3.42
C GLN A 85 -14.27 4.31 -4.44
N GLU A 86 -13.07 4.67 -3.98
CA GLU A 86 -11.89 4.78 -4.85
C GLU A 86 -11.51 3.43 -5.48
N PHE A 87 -11.56 2.35 -4.70
CA PHE A 87 -11.32 1.00 -5.22
C PHE A 87 -12.35 0.59 -6.30
N LYS A 88 -13.62 0.97 -6.16
CA LYS A 88 -14.64 0.69 -7.19
C LYS A 88 -14.36 1.45 -8.49
N ALA A 89 -13.81 2.65 -8.40
CA ALA A 89 -13.46 3.50 -9.56
C ALA A 89 -12.07 3.20 -10.15
N ARG A 90 -11.34 2.20 -9.64
CA ARG A 90 -9.93 1.94 -9.94
C ARG A 90 -9.54 1.89 -11.43
N GLU A 91 -10.36 1.28 -12.28
CA GLU A 91 -10.05 1.19 -13.72
C GLU A 91 -10.16 2.57 -14.40
N GLU A 92 -11.10 3.41 -13.97
CA GLU A 92 -11.21 4.79 -14.47
C GLU A 92 -10.06 5.65 -13.93
N THR A 93 -9.66 5.45 -12.67
CA THR A 93 -8.47 6.10 -12.10
C THR A 93 -7.21 5.71 -12.87
N ARG A 94 -7.01 4.42 -13.17
CA ARG A 94 -5.87 3.94 -13.97
C ARG A 94 -5.83 4.53 -15.38
N LYS A 95 -6.99 4.64 -16.05
CA LYS A 95 -7.07 5.30 -17.37
C LYS A 95 -6.75 6.78 -17.31
N ARG A 96 -7.14 7.45 -16.22
CA ARG A 96 -6.91 8.89 -16.02
C ARG A 96 -5.44 9.19 -15.69
N SER A 97 -4.84 8.44 -14.77
CA SER A 97 -3.48 8.66 -14.30
C SER A 97 -2.89 7.39 -13.70
N THR A 98 -1.81 6.87 -14.30
CA THR A 98 -1.05 5.74 -13.75
C THR A 98 -0.55 6.07 -12.35
N GLN A 99 -0.05 7.29 -12.13
CA GLN A 99 0.45 7.72 -10.84
C GLN A 99 -0.62 7.68 -9.73
N GLU A 100 -1.83 8.20 -10.01
CA GLU A 100 -2.94 8.12 -9.04
C GLU A 100 -3.33 6.67 -8.74
N TRP A 101 -3.30 5.81 -9.77
CA TRP A 101 -3.59 4.39 -9.61
C TRP A 101 -2.57 3.67 -8.73
N VAL A 102 -1.27 3.82 -8.98
CA VAL A 102 -0.25 3.18 -8.13
C VAL A 102 -0.22 3.77 -6.71
N CYS A 103 -0.59 5.04 -6.55
CA CYS A 103 -0.81 5.66 -5.24
C CYS A 103 -2.00 5.05 -4.50
N LEU A 104 -3.12 4.80 -5.19
CA LEU A 104 -4.27 4.08 -4.63
C LEU A 104 -3.88 2.67 -4.18
N VAL A 105 -3.17 1.91 -5.02
CA VAL A 105 -2.72 0.54 -4.66
C VAL A 105 -1.82 0.57 -3.44
N SER A 106 -0.83 1.47 -3.43
CA SER A 106 0.09 1.66 -2.31
C SER A 106 -0.68 2.00 -1.02
N PHE A 107 -1.68 2.87 -1.12
CA PHE A 107 -2.50 3.26 0.03
C PHE A 107 -3.35 2.08 0.54
N ILE A 108 -4.03 1.33 -0.33
CA ILE A 108 -4.82 0.14 0.08
C ILE A 108 -3.92 -0.88 0.79
N CYS A 109 -2.75 -1.17 0.23
CA CYS A 109 -1.78 -2.11 0.81
C CYS A 109 -1.23 -1.60 2.15
N ASN A 110 -1.00 -0.29 2.25
CA ASN A 110 -0.53 0.32 3.48
C ASN A 110 -1.59 0.34 4.59
N ILE A 111 -2.87 0.56 4.26
CA ILE A 111 -3.96 0.37 5.22
C ILE A 111 -4.06 -1.09 5.65
N PHE A 112 -3.92 -2.05 4.73
CA PHE A 112 -3.91 -3.48 5.08
C PHE A 112 -2.78 -3.84 6.06
N ASP A 113 -1.59 -3.27 5.87
CA ASP A 113 -0.43 -3.53 6.72
C ASP A 113 -0.58 -2.94 8.13
N TYR A 114 -1.02 -1.69 8.26
CA TYR A 114 -1.05 -1.01 9.56
C TYR A 114 -2.38 -1.15 10.31
N LEU A 115 -3.51 -1.17 9.62
CA LEU A 115 -4.81 -1.12 10.26
C LEU A 115 -5.29 -2.52 10.64
N LYS A 116 -4.80 -3.00 11.80
CA LYS A 116 -5.10 -4.34 12.34
C LYS A 116 -6.22 -4.29 13.39
N VAL A 117 -7.02 -5.35 13.44
CA VAL A 117 -8.03 -5.57 14.49
C VAL A 117 -7.55 -6.76 15.33
N ASN A 118 -7.31 -6.54 16.63
CA ASN A 118 -6.75 -7.57 17.54
C ASN A 118 -5.44 -8.19 17.01
N ASN A 119 -4.52 -7.35 16.50
CA ASN A 119 -3.26 -7.74 15.86
C ASN A 119 -3.40 -8.59 14.56
N MET A 120 -4.63 -8.79 14.06
CA MET A 120 -4.88 -9.48 12.80
C MET A 120 -5.17 -8.48 11.67
N PRO A 121 -4.70 -8.72 10.43
CA PRO A 121 -5.09 -7.95 9.26
C PRO A 121 -6.61 -8.00 9.05
N MET A 122 -7.19 -6.92 8.52
CA MET A 122 -8.62 -6.89 8.24
C MET A 122 -8.97 -7.75 7.02
N MET A 123 -9.74 -8.82 7.24
CA MET A 123 -10.20 -9.72 6.17
C MET A 123 -10.93 -8.99 5.03
N ALA A 124 -11.61 -7.88 5.33
CA ALA A 124 -12.30 -7.05 4.33
C ALA A 124 -11.36 -6.44 3.27
N LEU A 125 -10.06 -6.33 3.56
CA LEU A 125 -9.05 -5.77 2.64
C LEU A 125 -8.27 -6.83 1.87
N VAL A 126 -8.32 -8.11 2.28
CA VAL A 126 -7.57 -9.19 1.61
C VAL A 126 -7.97 -9.29 0.14
N HIS A 127 -9.26 -9.34 -0.17
CA HIS A 127 -9.73 -9.42 -1.56
C HIS A 127 -9.38 -8.16 -2.38
N PRO A 128 -9.67 -6.93 -1.92
CA PRO A 128 -9.26 -5.71 -2.62
C PRO A 128 -7.76 -5.61 -2.90
N VAL A 129 -6.91 -6.00 -1.95
CA VAL A 129 -5.46 -6.01 -2.14
C VAL A 129 -5.07 -6.97 -3.24
N TYR A 130 -5.52 -8.23 -3.17
CA TYR A 130 -5.24 -9.20 -4.24
C TYR A 130 -5.75 -8.69 -5.59
N ASP A 131 -6.96 -8.15 -5.68
CA ASP A 131 -7.52 -7.64 -6.94
C ASP A 131 -6.64 -6.54 -7.55
N CYS A 132 -6.00 -5.70 -6.72
CA CYS A 132 -5.02 -4.72 -7.19
C CYS A 132 -3.74 -5.39 -7.71
N LEU A 133 -3.19 -6.37 -6.99
CA LEU A 133 -1.98 -7.09 -7.41
C LEU A 133 -2.21 -7.89 -8.69
N PHE A 134 -3.37 -8.56 -8.81
CA PHE A 134 -3.77 -9.25 -10.04
C PHE A 134 -3.92 -8.28 -11.22
N ARG A 135 -4.39 -7.05 -10.96
CA ARG A 135 -4.50 -6.02 -12.00
C ARG A 135 -3.12 -5.52 -12.47
N LEU A 136 -2.18 -5.33 -11.54
CA LEU A 136 -0.80 -4.96 -11.83
C LEU A 136 -0.01 -6.08 -12.52
N ALA A 137 -0.41 -7.35 -12.31
CA ALA A 137 0.17 -8.51 -12.97
C ALA A 137 -0.39 -8.79 -14.37
N GLN A 138 -1.33 -7.97 -14.88
CA GLN A 138 -1.86 -8.14 -16.23
C GLN A 138 -0.82 -7.75 -17.30
N PRO A 139 -0.88 -8.35 -18.50
CA PRO A 139 0.12 -8.09 -19.53
C PRO A 139 0.25 -6.62 -19.95
N ASP A 140 -0.84 -5.84 -19.92
CA ASP A 140 -0.80 -4.42 -20.24
C ASP A 140 -0.11 -3.59 -19.14
N ALA A 141 -0.29 -3.99 -17.87
CA ALA A 141 0.33 -3.33 -16.72
C ALA A 141 1.82 -3.69 -16.59
N LEU A 142 2.21 -4.93 -16.89
CA LEU A 142 3.61 -5.35 -16.85
C LEU A 142 4.52 -4.61 -17.85
N LYS A 143 3.94 -3.97 -18.89
CA LYS A 143 4.69 -3.10 -19.82
C LYS A 143 4.98 -1.72 -19.23
N ASN A 144 4.25 -1.33 -18.17
CA ASN A 144 4.44 -0.07 -17.49
C ASN A 144 5.36 -0.27 -16.28
N GLU A 145 6.55 0.31 -16.34
CA GLU A 145 7.57 0.16 -15.31
C GLU A 145 7.12 0.69 -13.93
N GLU A 146 6.32 1.76 -13.89
CA GLU A 146 5.78 2.32 -12.64
C GLU A 146 4.80 1.35 -11.96
N GLU A 147 4.01 0.62 -12.75
CA GLU A 147 3.10 -0.40 -12.23
C GLU A 147 3.85 -1.65 -11.73
N VAL A 148 4.93 -2.05 -12.43
CA VAL A 148 5.79 -3.16 -12.00
C VAL A 148 6.52 -2.81 -10.69
N ASP A 149 7.08 -1.60 -10.58
CA ASP A 149 7.70 -1.10 -9.34
C ASP A 149 6.70 -1.12 -8.17
N CYS A 150 5.48 -0.62 -8.41
CA CYS A 150 4.44 -0.65 -7.38
C CYS A 150 4.12 -2.08 -6.93
N LEU A 151 3.96 -3.01 -7.88
CA LEU A 151 3.65 -4.42 -7.63
C LEU A 151 4.71 -5.09 -6.75
N VAL A 152 5.98 -4.99 -7.14
CA VAL A 152 7.08 -5.63 -6.39
C VAL A 152 7.24 -5.00 -5.02
N LEU A 153 7.09 -3.67 -4.91
CA LEU A 153 7.12 -2.98 -3.62
C LEU A 153 6.03 -3.50 -2.67
N GLN A 154 4.81 -3.72 -3.15
CA GLN A 154 3.75 -4.25 -2.28
C GLN A 154 4.02 -5.70 -1.88
N LEU A 155 4.52 -6.52 -2.80
CA LEU A 155 4.88 -7.92 -2.51
C LEU A 155 6.01 -8.02 -1.49
N HIS A 156 7.02 -7.15 -1.57
CA HIS A 156 8.07 -7.02 -0.55
C HIS A 156 7.51 -6.69 0.84
N ARG A 157 6.53 -5.77 0.91
CA ARG A 157 5.99 -5.29 2.19
C ARG A 157 5.01 -6.26 2.85
N ILE A 158 4.08 -6.80 2.07
CA ILE A 158 2.91 -7.53 2.59
C ILE A 158 2.71 -8.90 1.96
N GLY A 159 3.60 -9.35 1.08
CA GLY A 159 3.45 -10.61 0.36
C GLY A 159 3.38 -11.83 1.28
N GLU A 160 4.29 -11.96 2.24
CA GLU A 160 4.24 -13.05 3.23
C GLU A 160 2.95 -13.02 4.07
N GLN A 161 2.52 -11.81 4.46
CA GLN A 161 1.27 -11.63 5.22
C GLN A 161 0.04 -12.06 4.39
N LEU A 162 -0.01 -11.69 3.11
CA LEU A 162 -1.09 -12.07 2.19
C LEU A 162 -1.10 -13.56 1.88
N GLU A 163 0.07 -14.18 1.69
CA GLU A 163 0.20 -15.60 1.41
C GLU A 163 -0.37 -16.44 2.57
N LYS A 164 -0.05 -16.05 3.82
CA LYS A 164 -0.63 -16.67 5.03
C LYS A 164 -2.16 -16.55 5.08
N MET A 165 -2.75 -15.51 4.49
CA MET A 165 -4.21 -15.33 4.41
C MET A 165 -4.84 -16.14 3.29
N ASN A 166 -4.16 -16.31 2.15
CA ASN A 166 -4.67 -17.06 1.01
C ASN A 166 -3.53 -17.53 0.08
N LEU A 167 -2.97 -18.71 0.37
CA LEU A 167 -1.89 -19.30 -0.43
C LEU A 167 -2.29 -19.53 -1.89
N GLN A 168 -3.53 -20.00 -2.13
CA GLN A 168 -4.01 -20.30 -3.47
C GLN A 168 -3.98 -19.06 -4.37
N ARG A 169 -4.48 -17.92 -3.90
CA ARG A 169 -4.44 -16.67 -4.68
C ARG A 169 -3.01 -16.18 -4.89
N MET A 170 -2.11 -16.41 -3.94
CA MET A 170 -0.70 -16.06 -4.11
C MET A 170 -0.03 -16.95 -5.17
N ASP A 171 -0.35 -18.24 -5.22
CA ASP A 171 0.11 -19.14 -6.27
C ASP A 171 -0.38 -18.71 -7.66
N GLU A 172 -1.68 -18.43 -7.79
CA GLU A 172 -2.28 -17.92 -9.02
C GLU A 172 -1.62 -16.61 -9.49
N LEU A 173 -1.38 -15.66 -8.56
CA LEU A 173 -0.68 -14.42 -8.87
C LEU A 173 0.72 -14.68 -9.39
N PHE A 174 1.50 -15.52 -8.72
CA PHE A 174 2.87 -15.83 -9.14
C PHE A 174 2.94 -16.69 -10.40
N CYS A 175 1.90 -17.43 -10.76
CA CYS A 175 1.77 -18.03 -12.09
C CYS A 175 1.70 -16.94 -13.16
N LEU A 176 0.87 -15.90 -12.97
CA LEU A 176 0.80 -14.77 -13.91
C LEU A 176 2.14 -14.03 -14.04
N LEU A 177 2.88 -13.86 -12.95
CA LEU A 177 4.21 -13.23 -13.01
C LEU A 177 5.21 -14.05 -13.82
N ARG A 178 5.18 -15.39 -13.68
CA ARG A 178 6.02 -16.29 -14.48
C ARG A 178 5.62 -16.26 -15.95
N ASP A 179 4.32 -16.31 -16.24
CA ASP A 179 3.81 -16.22 -17.60
C ASP A 179 4.21 -14.89 -18.25
N GLY A 180 4.05 -13.77 -17.53
CA GLY A 180 4.51 -12.46 -17.95
C GLY A 180 6.02 -12.44 -18.21
N PHE A 181 6.83 -12.97 -17.30
CA PHE A 181 8.28 -12.99 -17.46
C PHE A 181 8.77 -13.82 -18.66
N LEU A 182 8.13 -14.98 -18.90
CA LEU A 182 8.54 -15.96 -19.91
C LEU A 182 7.97 -15.66 -21.31
N LEU A 183 6.71 -15.21 -21.38
CA LEU A 183 5.94 -15.16 -22.63
C LEU A 183 5.72 -13.73 -23.14
N GLN A 184 5.85 -12.71 -22.29
CA GLN A 184 5.49 -11.35 -22.67
C GLN A 184 6.63 -10.62 -23.38
N ASP A 185 6.31 -10.10 -24.56
CA ASP A 185 7.16 -9.14 -25.27
C ASP A 185 6.97 -7.71 -24.74
N GLY A 186 8.06 -6.93 -24.76
CA GLY A 186 8.03 -5.50 -24.43
C GLY A 186 8.10 -5.16 -22.94
N LEU A 187 8.58 -6.08 -22.10
CA LEU A 187 9.04 -5.77 -20.74
C LEU A 187 10.26 -4.83 -20.83
N SER A 188 10.31 -3.79 -20.00
CA SER A 188 11.53 -2.98 -19.85
C SER A 188 12.64 -3.80 -19.18
N SER A 189 13.89 -3.35 -19.33
CA SER A 189 15.03 -4.00 -18.67
C SER A 189 14.86 -4.00 -17.14
N LEU A 190 14.42 -2.87 -16.57
CA LEU A 190 14.15 -2.77 -15.14
C LEU A 190 12.94 -3.64 -14.74
N GLY A 191 11.85 -3.61 -15.51
CA GLY A 191 10.70 -4.47 -15.24
C GLY A 191 11.05 -5.96 -15.22
N ARG A 192 11.92 -6.41 -16.15
CA ARG A 192 12.44 -7.78 -16.16
C ARG A 192 13.30 -8.08 -14.93
N LEU A 193 14.17 -7.16 -14.53
CA LEU A 193 15.01 -7.31 -13.33
C LEU A 193 14.15 -7.42 -12.06
N LEU A 194 13.18 -6.51 -11.89
CA LEU A 194 12.28 -6.49 -10.74
C LEU A 194 11.40 -7.76 -10.66
N LEU A 195 10.90 -8.24 -11.79
CA LEU A 195 10.12 -9.49 -11.83
C LEU A 195 10.97 -10.71 -11.48
N LEU A 196 12.23 -10.77 -11.92
CA LEU A 196 13.11 -11.88 -11.56
C LEU A 196 13.42 -11.85 -10.05
N GLU A 197 13.75 -10.68 -9.53
CA GLU A 197 14.02 -10.46 -8.11
C GLU A 197 12.86 -10.94 -7.24
N ILE A 198 11.62 -10.52 -7.53
CA ILE A 198 10.48 -10.89 -6.69
C ILE A 198 10.13 -12.38 -6.80
N LEU A 199 10.38 -13.01 -7.95
CA LEU A 199 10.24 -14.46 -8.13
C LEU A 199 11.22 -15.23 -7.25
N GLU A 200 12.48 -14.79 -7.20
CA GLU A 200 13.50 -15.34 -6.30
C GLU A 200 13.17 -15.06 -4.83
N PHE A 201 12.69 -13.86 -4.52
CA PHE A 201 12.32 -13.46 -3.17
C PHE A 201 11.26 -14.37 -2.57
N ARG A 202 10.18 -14.66 -3.32
CA ARG A 202 9.15 -15.62 -2.87
C ARG A 202 9.71 -17.04 -2.80
N ALA A 203 10.52 -17.48 -3.76
CA ALA A 203 11.14 -18.81 -3.73
C ALA A 203 12.04 -19.00 -2.48
N GLY A 204 12.68 -17.92 -2.02
CA GLY A 204 13.43 -17.84 -0.77
C GLY A 204 12.57 -17.71 0.49
N SER A 205 11.26 -17.97 0.42
CA SER A 205 10.30 -17.77 1.53
C SER A 205 10.23 -16.32 2.01
N TRP A 206 10.12 -15.39 1.05
CA TRP A 206 10.08 -13.94 1.28
C TRP A 206 11.37 -13.41 1.89
N MET A 207 12.50 -13.96 1.44
CA MET A 207 13.86 -13.53 1.80
C MET A 207 14.78 -13.63 0.59
N LEU A 208 15.65 -12.65 0.39
CA LEU A 208 16.71 -12.71 -0.62
C LEU A 208 17.92 -13.47 -0.09
N SER A 209 18.54 -14.26 -0.96
CA SER A 209 19.87 -14.83 -0.70
C SER A 209 20.95 -13.76 -0.75
N GLU A 210 22.10 -14.00 -0.11
CA GLU A 210 23.25 -13.07 -0.19
C GLU A 210 23.74 -12.85 -1.62
N THR A 211 23.66 -13.89 -2.46
CA THR A 211 24.05 -13.80 -3.87
C THR A 211 23.07 -12.92 -4.65
N ALA A 212 21.77 -13.13 -4.46
CA ALA A 212 20.73 -12.30 -5.08
C ALA A 212 20.85 -10.83 -4.61
N GLN A 213 21.07 -10.60 -3.32
CA GLN A 213 21.29 -9.25 -2.77
C GLN A 213 22.45 -8.52 -3.48
N LYS A 214 23.55 -9.22 -3.76
CA LYS A 214 24.69 -8.65 -4.50
C LYS A 214 24.32 -8.35 -5.95
N TYR A 215 23.67 -9.30 -6.63
CA TYR A 215 23.27 -9.15 -8.02
C TYR A 215 22.33 -7.96 -8.24
N TYR A 216 21.28 -7.83 -7.42
CA TYR A 216 20.26 -6.79 -7.61
C TYR A 216 20.63 -5.40 -7.06
N TYR A 217 21.50 -5.33 -6.04
CA TYR A 217 21.75 -4.07 -5.31
C TYR A 217 23.22 -3.66 -5.18
N SER A 218 24.17 -4.51 -5.59
CA SER A 218 25.61 -4.22 -5.48
C SER A 218 26.34 -4.19 -6.83
N GLU A 219 25.74 -4.71 -7.90
CA GLU A 219 26.26 -4.49 -9.24
C GLU A 219 26.00 -3.04 -9.64
N VAL A 220 27.02 -2.20 -9.47
CA VAL A 220 27.09 -0.89 -10.14
C VAL A 220 27.04 -1.19 -11.63
N THR A 221 25.93 -0.84 -12.26
CA THR A 221 25.83 -0.85 -13.72
C THR A 221 26.74 0.26 -14.22
N ASP A 222 27.87 -0.13 -14.83
CA ASP A 222 28.77 0.76 -15.60
C ASP A 222 28.04 1.37 -16.81
#